data_AF-A0A6L6E6T8-F1
#
_entry.id   AF-A0A6L6E6T8-F1
#
_cell.length_a   1.000
_cell.length_b   1.000
_cell.length_c   1.000
_cell.angle_alpha   90.00
_cell.angle_beta   90.00
_cell.angle_gamma   90.00
#
_symmetry.space_group_name_H-M   'P 1'
#
loop_
_entity.id
_entity.type
_entity.pdbx_description
1 polymer ?
#
loop_
_entity_poly.entity_id
_entity_poly.type
_entity_poly.pdbx_seq_one_letter_code
_entity_poly.pdbx_strand_id
1 'polypeptide(L)'
;MVTIEILVMVASFVAVIAVGVTFLFFRSFRKRRSNSPSDESLTDMASSLVSVLATAGFVVDSSLAVLRATNSAIALGLVSGRVIRSNEIRRLVRHAKDSDSTHEVEFELTL
;
A
#
# COMPACT_ATOMS: atom_id res chain seq x y z
N MET A 1 34.39 -44.43 22.06
CA MET A 1 34.46 -43.15 22.79
C MET A 1 34.61 -41.97 21.83
N VAL A 2 35.60 -41.98 20.93
CA VAL A 2 35.89 -40.89 19.97
C VAL A 2 34.74 -40.58 18.99
N THR A 3 33.99 -41.58 18.54
CA THR A 3 32.89 -41.40 17.57
C THR A 3 31.68 -40.63 18.14
N ILE A 4 31.43 -40.76 19.45
CA ILE A 4 30.33 -40.08 20.13
C ILE A 4 30.64 -38.60 20.31
N GLU A 5 31.89 -38.26 20.64
CA GLU A 5 32.30 -36.86 20.81
C GLU A 5 32.22 -36.06 19.50
N ILE A 6 32.63 -36.67 18.39
CA ILE A 6 32.52 -36.05 17.06
C ILE A 6 31.06 -35.79 16.70
N LEU A 7 30.16 -36.74 16.99
CA LEU A 7 28.73 -36.60 16.72
C LEU A 7 28.09 -35.47 17.53
N VAL A 8 28.45 -35.34 18.81
CA VAL A 8 27.97 -34.25 19.67
C VAL A 8 28.49 -32.89 19.21
N MET A 9 29.76 -32.82 18.79
CA MET A 9 30.36 -31.58 18.29
C MET A 9 29.68 -31.10 17.00
N VAL A 10 29.44 -32.02 16.06
CA VAL A 10 28.76 -31.69 14.79
C VAL A 10 27.30 -31.29 15.03
N ALA A 11 26.58 -32.00 15.91
CA ALA A 11 25.20 -31.68 16.23
C ALA A 11 25.06 -30.28 16.87
N SER A 12 25.97 -29.92 17.77
CA SER A 12 26.02 -28.58 18.39
C SER A 12 26.26 -27.49 17.35
N PHE A 13 27.20 -27.70 16.43
CA PHE A 13 27.52 -26.71 15.40
C PHE A 13 26.35 -26.45 14.44
N VAL A 14 25.66 -27.51 14.03
CA VAL A 14 24.46 -27.41 13.17
C VAL A 14 23.33 -26.67 13.89
N ALA A 15 23.14 -26.92 15.19
CA ALA A 15 22.11 -26.24 15.98
C ALA A 15 22.37 -24.72 16.08
N VAL A 16 23.63 -24.30 16.30
CA VAL A 16 23.99 -22.88 16.38
C VAL A 16 23.75 -22.16 15.04
N ILE A 17 24.11 -22.80 13.92
CA ILE A 17 23.90 -22.23 12.59
C ILE A 17 22.40 -22.10 12.29
N ALA A 18 21.61 -23.15 12.57
CA ALA A 18 20.18 -23.14 12.30
C ALA A 18 19.45 -22.03 13.08
N VAL A 19 19.80 -21.84 14.35
CA VAL A 19 19.24 -20.77 15.19
C VAL A 19 19.69 -19.40 14.68
N GLY A 20 20.96 -19.22 14.32
CA GLY A 20 21.50 -17.96 13.79
C GLY A 20 20.84 -17.53 12.48
N VAL A 21 20.68 -18.47 11.53
CA VAL A 21 20.01 -18.21 10.25
C VAL A 21 18.54 -17.90 10.46
N THR A 22 17.84 -18.65 11.31
CA THR A 22 16.43 -18.40 11.62
C THR A 22 16.24 -17.03 12.28
N PHE A 23 17.13 -16.65 13.21
CA PHE A 23 17.09 -15.35 13.88
C PHE A 23 17.37 -14.19 12.92
N LEU A 24 18.35 -14.33 12.03
CA LEU A 24 18.64 -13.35 10.97
C LEU A 24 17.47 -13.21 9.99
N PHE A 25 16.85 -14.33 9.62
CA PHE A 25 15.68 -14.35 8.75
C PHE A 25 14.50 -13.64 9.42
N PHE A 26 14.20 -13.95 10.68
CA PHE A 26 13.15 -13.28 11.45
C PHE A 26 13.40 -11.78 11.65
N ARG A 27 14.67 -11.39 11.86
CA ARG A 27 15.08 -9.98 11.97
C ARG A 27 14.96 -9.23 10.64
N SER A 28 15.23 -9.90 9.51
CA SER A 28 15.04 -9.34 8.17
C SER A 28 13.55 -9.07 7.87
N PHE A 29 12.67 -9.99 8.27
CA PHE A 29 11.22 -9.78 8.16
C PHE A 29 10.72 -8.66 9.07
N ARG A 30 11.27 -8.52 10.28
CA ARG A 30 10.87 -7.46 11.21
C ARG A 30 11.36 -6.07 10.80
N LYS A 31 12.49 -5.98 10.08
CA LYS A 31 13.01 -4.70 9.53
C LYS A 31 12.19 -4.14 8.37
N ARG A 32 11.39 -4.94 7.67
CA ARG A 32 10.52 -4.43 6.57
C ARG A 32 9.29 -3.64 7.04
N ARG A 33 9.01 -3.58 8.36
CA ARG A 33 7.88 -2.80 8.92
C ARG A 33 8.29 -1.63 9.83
N SER A 34 9.58 -1.33 9.91
CA SER A 34 10.09 -0.23 10.74
C SER A 34 10.88 0.77 9.91
N ASN A 35 10.28 1.26 8.83
CA ASN A 35 10.59 2.60 8.39
C ASN A 35 9.74 3.52 9.28
N SER A 36 10.27 3.97 10.42
CA SER A 36 9.75 5.23 10.95
C SER A 36 10.06 6.24 9.87
N PRO A 37 9.06 6.84 9.21
CA PRO A 37 9.35 7.85 8.21
C PRO A 37 10.13 8.95 8.92
N SER A 38 11.36 9.23 8.47
CA SER A 38 12.05 10.45 8.87
C SER A 38 11.13 11.64 8.58
N ASP A 39 11.25 12.74 9.33
CA ASP A 39 10.46 13.95 9.07
C ASP A 39 10.58 14.42 7.60
N GLU A 40 11.73 14.16 6.98
CA GLU A 40 11.98 14.35 5.55
C GLU A 40 11.06 13.46 4.67
N SER A 41 10.94 12.17 4.97
CA SER A 41 10.04 11.27 4.23
C SER A 41 8.55 11.54 4.46
N LEU A 42 8.16 12.10 5.62
CA LEU A 42 6.79 12.58 5.84
C LEU A 42 6.50 13.82 4.98
N THR A 43 7.47 14.73 4.88
CA THR A 43 7.37 15.93 4.05
C THR A 43 7.28 15.58 2.57
N ASP A 44 8.11 14.63 2.10
CA ASP A 44 8.07 14.14 0.72
C ASP A 44 6.76 13.43 0.39
N MET A 45 6.25 12.63 1.32
CA MET A 45 4.96 11.97 1.18
C MET A 45 3.81 12.99 1.16
N ALA A 46 3.83 14.00 2.03
CA ALA A 46 2.83 15.07 2.04
C ALA A 46 2.88 15.89 0.75
N SER A 47 4.07 16.24 0.26
CA SER A 47 4.25 16.96 -1.01
C SER A 47 3.70 16.17 -2.19
N SER A 48 3.97 14.85 -2.23
CA SER A 48 3.46 13.96 -3.27
C SER A 48 1.93 13.80 -3.20
N LEU A 49 1.35 13.72 -2.00
CA LEU A 49 -0.11 13.67 -1.86
C LEU A 49 -0.76 15.01 -2.25
N VAL A 50 -0.14 16.14 -1.94
CA VAL A 50 -0.63 17.47 -2.32
C VAL A 50 -0.60 17.65 -3.83
N SER A 51 0.44 17.19 -4.53
CA SER A 51 0.50 17.28 -6.00
C SER A 51 -0.56 16.39 -6.67
N VAL A 52 -0.81 15.20 -6.12
CA VAL A 52 -1.90 14.33 -6.59
C VAL A 52 -3.27 14.97 -6.31
N LEU A 53 -3.48 15.55 -5.13
CA LEU A 53 -4.72 16.24 -4.77
C LEU A 53 -4.95 17.49 -5.62
N ALA A 54 -3.89 18.20 -6.02
CA ALA A 54 -3.99 19.35 -6.91
C ALA A 54 -4.55 18.97 -8.29
N THR A 55 -4.25 17.75 -8.75
CA THR A 55 -4.70 17.21 -10.04
C THR A 55 -5.98 16.37 -9.93
N ALA A 56 -6.41 16.03 -8.71
CA ALA A 56 -7.56 15.14 -8.49
C ALA A 56 -8.88 15.81 -8.88
N GLY A 57 -9.67 15.14 -9.73
CA GLY A 57 -11.00 15.60 -10.13
C GLY A 57 -12.03 15.58 -9.00
N PHE A 58 -11.96 14.59 -8.09
CA PHE A 58 -12.78 14.46 -6.88
C PHE A 58 -12.15 13.44 -5.90
N VAL A 59 -12.56 13.48 -4.63
CA VAL A 59 -12.06 12.66 -3.52
C VAL A 59 -13.22 11.94 -2.84
N VAL A 60 -13.03 10.68 -2.46
CA VAL A 60 -14.05 9.83 -1.83
C VAL A 60 -13.54 9.19 -0.54
N ASP A 61 -14.46 8.83 0.36
CA ASP A 61 -14.14 8.02 1.54
C ASP A 61 -14.26 6.51 1.26
N SER A 62 -14.02 5.70 2.30
CA SER A 62 -14.12 4.23 2.26
C SER A 62 -15.53 3.72 1.95
N SER A 63 -16.57 4.53 2.16
CA SER A 63 -17.96 4.24 1.81
C SER A 63 -18.30 4.63 0.36
N LEU A 64 -17.32 5.13 -0.41
CA LEU A 64 -17.47 5.70 -1.75
C LEU A 64 -18.26 7.02 -1.78
N ALA A 65 -18.45 7.67 -0.64
CA ALA A 65 -19.10 8.97 -0.58
C ALA A 65 -18.11 10.06 -1.00
N VAL A 66 -18.57 10.98 -1.85
CA VAL A 66 -17.73 12.08 -2.33
C VAL A 66 -17.56 13.12 -1.22
N LEU A 67 -16.30 13.39 -0.89
CA LEU A 67 -15.87 14.37 0.11
C LEU A 67 -15.57 15.74 -0.52
N ARG A 68 -14.96 15.73 -1.70
CA ARG A 68 -14.69 16.92 -2.51
C ARG A 68 -14.78 16.60 -3.99
N ALA A 69 -15.18 17.59 -4.78
CA ALA A 69 -15.14 17.52 -6.23
C ALA A 69 -14.73 18.89 -6.78
N THR A 70 -14.02 18.88 -7.90
CA THR A 70 -13.75 20.08 -8.68
C THR A 70 -15.01 20.53 -9.41
N ASN A 71 -15.08 21.82 -9.76
CA ASN A 71 -16.21 22.36 -10.55
C ASN A 71 -16.34 21.63 -11.90
N SER A 72 -15.22 21.25 -12.52
CA SER A 72 -15.22 20.49 -13.77
C SER A 72 -15.83 19.09 -13.60
N ALA A 73 -15.50 18.36 -12.52
CA ALA A 73 -16.09 17.04 -12.27
C ALA A 73 -17.62 17.11 -12.01
N ILE A 74 -18.09 18.20 -11.41
CA ILE A 74 -19.52 18.47 -11.23
C ILE A 74 -20.18 18.82 -12.57
N ALA A 75 -19.58 19.72 -13.34
CA ALA A 75 -20.09 20.18 -14.63
C ALA A 75 -20.19 19.05 -15.67
N LEU A 76 -19.23 18.12 -15.65
CA LEU A 76 -19.23 16.91 -16.48
C LEU A 76 -20.18 15.81 -15.95
N GLY A 77 -20.87 16.05 -14.83
CA GLY A 77 -21.83 15.08 -14.28
C GLY A 77 -21.20 13.83 -13.68
N LEU A 78 -19.89 13.83 -13.39
CA LEU A 78 -19.20 12.70 -12.76
C LEU A 78 -19.65 12.50 -11.31
N VAL A 79 -19.96 13.61 -10.64
CA VAL A 79 -20.40 13.68 -9.25
C VAL A 79 -21.72 14.44 -9.16
N SER A 80 -22.63 13.95 -8.31
CA SER A 80 -23.84 14.66 -7.92
C SER A 80 -23.92 14.73 -6.40
N GLY A 81 -23.61 15.89 -5.83
CA GLY A 81 -23.50 16.07 -4.38
C GLY A 81 -22.45 15.15 -3.76
N ARG A 82 -22.89 14.18 -2.96
CA ARG A 82 -22.02 13.20 -2.27
C ARG A 82 -21.90 11.85 -2.98
N VAL A 83 -22.39 11.73 -4.21
CA VAL A 83 -22.50 10.44 -4.92
C VAL A 83 -21.77 10.46 -6.27
N ILE A 84 -21.07 9.37 -6.59
CA ILE A 84 -20.49 9.12 -7.92
C ILE A 84 -21.61 8.68 -8.88
N ARG A 85 -21.85 9.50 -9.93
CA ARG A 85 -22.91 9.26 -10.92
C ARG A 85 -22.57 8.07 -11.83
N SER A 86 -21.36 8.06 -12.40
CA SER A 86 -20.94 6.98 -13.31
C SER A 86 -20.77 5.65 -12.57
N ASN A 87 -21.41 4.60 -13.10
CA ASN A 87 -21.26 3.23 -12.59
C ASN A 87 -19.86 2.66 -12.89
N GLU A 88 -19.23 3.05 -13.99
CA GLU A 88 -17.89 2.59 -14.39
C GLU A 88 -16.83 3.11 -13.42
N ILE A 89 -16.87 4.41 -13.12
CA ILE A 89 -16.01 5.03 -12.12
C ILE A 89 -16.22 4.37 -10.75
N ARG A 90 -17.49 4.09 -10.37
CA ARG A 90 -17.78 3.43 -9.10
C ARG A 90 -17.20 2.01 -9.02
N ARG A 91 -17.17 1.28 -10.14
CA ARG A 91 -16.52 -0.03 -10.22
C ARG A 91 -15.01 0.11 -10.09
N LEU A 92 -14.39 1.06 -10.80
CA LEU A 92 -12.96 1.31 -10.69
C LEU A 92 -12.54 1.63 -9.26
N VAL A 93 -13.25 2.54 -8.59
CA VAL A 93 -12.94 2.91 -7.20
C VAL A 93 -13.09 1.70 -6.27
N ARG A 94 -14.07 0.82 -6.50
CA ARG A 94 -14.17 -0.44 -5.74
C ARG A 94 -12.99 -1.36 -6.00
N HIS A 95 -12.60 -1.54 -7.25
CA HIS A 95 -11.43 -2.35 -7.59
C HIS A 95 -10.15 -1.80 -6.96
N ALA A 96 -9.97 -0.48 -6.97
CA ALA A 96 -8.84 0.18 -6.34
C ALA A 96 -8.87 0.17 -4.81
N LYS A 97 -10.07 0.07 -4.21
CA LYS A 97 -10.23 -0.10 -2.76
C LYS A 97 -9.89 -1.52 -2.31
N ASP A 98 -10.29 -2.51 -3.11
CA ASP A 98 -10.09 -3.92 -2.79
C ASP A 98 -8.66 -4.38 -3.12
N SER A 99 -7.89 -3.58 -3.87
CA SER A 99 -6.48 -3.79 -4.14
C SER A 99 -5.59 -2.88 -3.26
N ASP A 100 -4.36 -3.32 -3.00
CA ASP A 100 -3.35 -2.53 -2.28
C ASP A 100 -2.46 -1.73 -3.26
N SER A 101 -3.00 -1.37 -4.43
CA SER A 101 -2.23 -0.77 -5.53
C SER A 101 -3.02 0.32 -6.26
N THR A 102 -2.32 1.33 -6.76
CA THR A 102 -2.90 2.36 -7.63
C THR A 102 -3.38 1.75 -8.95
N HIS A 103 -4.60 2.08 -9.36
CA HIS A 103 -5.16 1.70 -10.66
C HIS A 103 -5.44 2.94 -11.51
N GLU A 104 -4.93 2.92 -12.73
CA GLU A 104 -5.15 3.94 -13.75
C GLU A 104 -5.83 3.31 -14.96
N VAL A 105 -6.81 4.01 -15.52
CA VAL A 105 -7.60 3.58 -16.67
C VAL A 105 -8.11 4.82 -17.38
N GLU A 106 -7.99 4.80 -18.69
CA GLU A 106 -8.53 5.82 -19.58
C GLU A 106 -9.88 5.34 -20.11
N PHE A 107 -10.90 6.20 -20.01
CA PHE A 107 -12.25 5.91 -20.50
C PHE A 107 -12.72 7.02 -21.43
N GLU A 108 -13.37 6.64 -22.52
CA GLU A 108 -14.24 7.54 -23.25
C GLU A 108 -15.63 7.51 -22.59
N LEU A 109 -15.97 8.59 -21.90
CA LEU A 109 -17.27 8.72 -21.27
C LEU A 109 -18.34 8.92 -22.36
N THR A 110 -19.20 7.93 -22.54
CA THR A 110 -20.45 8.10 -23.29
C THR A 110 -21.44 8.83 -22.38
N LEU A 111 -21.43 10.17 -22.44
CA LEU A 111 -22.30 11.04 -21.66
C LEU A 111 -23.76 11.00 -22.12
#